data_AF-A0A2E9CXI3-F1
#
_entry.id   AF-A0A2E9CXI3-F1
#
_cell.length_a   1.000
_cell.length_b   1.000
_cell.length_c   1.000
_cell.angle_alpha   90.00
_cell.angle_beta   90.00
_cell.angle_gamma   90.00
#
_symmetry.space_group_name_H-M   'P 1'
#
loop_
_entity.id
_entity.type
_entity.pdbx_description
1 polymer ?
#
loop_
_entity_poly.entity_id
_entity_poly.type
_entity_poly.pdbx_seq_one_letter_code
_entity_poly.pdbx_strand_id
1 'polypeptide(L)'
;MSFISIIDYGSGNIKSVYNALNHICERRREKLVVTNDHSEIKKSTHLILPGVGSFESCINGLNKTYVKEILKEKVLENKTPFLGICVGMQMLATVGHENGLFSGLNWIKGKVKKIRPIRENLKIPHMGWNELQFKRETNFIKELKKKTNLKNVSAYFVHSYNFFLDNDSEKIVTTNYGQEITAMVSKLNIIGTQFHPEKSHNFGLAFLKTFLECEDFS
;
A
#
# COMPACT_ATOMS: atom_id res chain seq x y z
N MET A 1 2.38 -7.14 -22.71
CA MET A 1 3.37 -6.19 -22.18
C MET A 1 2.68 -5.35 -21.12
N SER A 2 3.12 -5.42 -19.86
CA SER A 2 2.46 -4.72 -18.75
C SER A 2 2.68 -3.20 -18.86
N PHE A 3 1.66 -2.45 -18.44
CA PHE A 3 1.70 -1.00 -18.31
C PHE A 3 1.45 -0.66 -16.85
N ILE A 4 2.52 -0.33 -16.12
CA ILE A 4 2.49 -0.04 -14.70
C ILE A 4 2.39 1.47 -14.51
N SER A 5 1.39 1.91 -13.74
CA SER A 5 1.20 3.32 -13.43
C SER A 5 1.34 3.59 -11.95
N ILE A 6 2.24 4.51 -11.60
CA ILE A 6 2.33 5.14 -10.29
C ILE A 6 1.48 6.41 -10.36
N ILE A 7 0.48 6.51 -9.49
CA ILE A 7 -0.45 7.64 -9.50
C ILE A 7 0.20 8.86 -8.87
N ASP A 8 0.29 9.94 -9.63
CA ASP A 8 0.75 11.24 -9.15
C ASP A 8 -0.43 12.14 -8.80
N TYR A 9 -0.63 12.40 -7.51
CA TYR A 9 -1.67 13.31 -7.06
C TYR A 9 -1.11 14.42 -6.17
N GLY A 10 0.19 14.72 -6.36
CA GLY A 10 0.92 15.72 -5.59
C GLY A 10 1.36 15.24 -4.21
N SER A 11 1.32 13.93 -3.94
CA SER A 11 1.78 13.34 -2.69
C SER A 11 2.42 11.97 -2.90
N GLY A 12 3.25 11.56 -1.95
CA GLY A 12 3.92 10.27 -1.94
C GLY A 12 5.43 10.36 -2.19
N ASN A 13 6.14 9.30 -1.83
CA ASN A 13 7.55 9.15 -2.13
C ASN A 13 7.77 8.62 -3.56
N ILE A 14 7.18 9.32 -4.55
CA ILE A 14 7.09 8.86 -5.94
C ILE A 14 8.47 8.50 -6.49
N LYS A 15 9.50 9.31 -6.22
CA LYS A 15 10.86 9.06 -6.71
C LYS A 15 11.43 7.72 -6.22
N SER A 16 11.31 7.41 -4.93
CA SER A 16 11.83 6.11 -4.43
C SER A 16 11.00 4.93 -4.94
N VAL A 17 9.67 5.06 -4.99
CA VAL A 17 8.79 4.01 -5.51
C VAL A 17 9.08 3.76 -6.99
N TYR A 18 9.23 4.83 -7.78
CA TYR A 18 9.63 4.77 -9.18
C TYR A 18 10.98 4.08 -9.34
N ASN A 19 12.01 4.48 -8.59
CA ASN A 19 13.33 3.86 -8.71
C ASN A 19 13.31 2.36 -8.39
N ALA A 20 12.58 1.95 -7.35
CA ALA A 20 12.46 0.55 -6.97
C ALA A 20 11.73 -0.27 -8.05
N LEU A 21 10.64 0.27 -8.63
CA LEU A 21 9.88 -0.39 -9.68
C LEU A 21 10.61 -0.36 -11.04
N ASN A 22 11.29 0.73 -11.38
CA ASN A 22 11.98 0.91 -12.66
C ASN A 22 13.03 -0.18 -12.85
N HIS A 23 13.81 -0.47 -11.80
CA HIS A 23 14.79 -1.55 -11.82
C HIS A 23 14.18 -2.93 -12.12
N ILE A 24 12.95 -3.18 -11.66
CA ILE A 24 12.21 -4.42 -11.89
C ILE A 24 11.63 -4.41 -13.32
N CYS A 25 11.02 -3.30 -13.73
CA CYS A 25 10.35 -3.14 -15.02
C CYS A 25 11.34 -3.19 -16.20
N GLU A 26 12.52 -2.56 -16.08
CA GLU A 26 13.57 -2.60 -17.11
C GLU A 26 13.99 -4.04 -17.41
N ARG A 27 14.21 -4.85 -16.37
CA ARG A 27 14.56 -6.28 -16.52
C ARG A 27 13.45 -7.10 -17.18
N ARG A 28 12.20 -6.71 -16.94
CA ARG A 28 11.01 -7.38 -17.47
C ARG A 28 10.53 -6.80 -18.81
N ARG A 29 11.17 -5.74 -19.31
CA ARG A 29 10.75 -4.98 -20.50
C ARG A 29 9.29 -4.52 -20.40
N GLU A 30 8.87 -4.09 -19.23
CA GLU A 30 7.53 -3.55 -18.96
C GLU A 30 7.57 -2.02 -18.93
N LYS A 31 6.46 -1.37 -19.30
CA LYS A 31 6.39 0.09 -19.29
C LYS A 31 5.99 0.58 -17.89
N LEU A 32 6.78 1.48 -17.31
CA LEU A 32 6.49 2.16 -16.05
C LEU A 32 6.27 3.65 -16.33
N VAL A 33 5.20 4.23 -15.78
CA VAL A 33 4.93 5.67 -15.85
C VAL A 33 4.50 6.22 -14.50
N VAL A 34 4.86 7.48 -14.25
CA VAL A 34 4.27 8.31 -13.20
C VAL A 34 3.23 9.19 -13.89
N THR A 35 1.97 9.12 -13.47
CA THR A 35 0.90 9.78 -14.21
C THR A 35 -0.33 10.10 -13.36
N ASN A 36 -1.04 11.14 -13.79
CA ASN A 36 -2.41 11.43 -13.39
C ASN A 36 -3.34 11.56 -14.61
N ASP A 37 -2.83 11.25 -15.80
CA ASP A 37 -3.59 11.31 -17.03
C ASP A 37 -4.57 10.13 -17.10
N HIS A 38 -5.85 10.44 -17.29
CA HIS A 38 -6.92 9.44 -17.31
C HIS A 38 -6.73 8.44 -18.47
N SER A 39 -6.18 8.88 -19.60
CA SER A 39 -5.98 8.02 -20.77
C SER A 39 -4.85 7.01 -20.55
N GLU A 40 -3.82 7.39 -19.80
CA GLU A 40 -2.75 6.49 -19.38
C GLU A 40 -3.23 5.51 -18.31
N ILE A 41 -3.92 5.99 -17.27
CA ILE A 41 -4.49 5.15 -16.19
C ILE A 41 -5.43 4.08 -16.76
N LYS A 42 -6.21 4.43 -17.79
CA LYS A 42 -7.13 3.47 -18.44
C LYS A 42 -6.39 2.28 -19.05
N LYS A 43 -5.19 2.51 -19.59
CA LYS A 43 -4.32 1.50 -20.23
C LYS A 43 -3.54 0.65 -19.22
N SER A 44 -3.48 1.06 -17.94
CA SER A 44 -2.66 0.39 -16.94
C SER A 44 -3.12 -1.05 -16.68
N THR A 45 -2.15 -1.95 -16.58
CA THR A 45 -2.35 -3.32 -16.09
C THR A 45 -2.09 -3.43 -14.60
N HIS A 46 -1.33 -2.49 -14.02
CA HIS A 46 -1.09 -2.40 -12.58
C HIS A 46 -1.13 -0.94 -12.13
N LEU A 47 -1.72 -0.71 -10.95
CA LEU A 47 -1.88 0.61 -10.36
C LEU A 47 -1.20 0.65 -9.00
N ILE A 48 -0.35 1.65 -8.78
CA ILE A 48 0.32 1.90 -7.51
C ILE A 48 -0.04 3.28 -7.01
N LEU A 49 -0.60 3.36 -5.81
CA LEU A 49 -0.94 4.59 -5.12
C LEU A 49 -0.02 4.77 -3.90
N PRO A 50 1.12 5.48 -4.06
CA PRO A 50 1.93 5.85 -2.92
C PRO A 50 1.28 6.99 -2.13
N GLY A 51 1.58 7.12 -0.84
CA GLY A 51 1.14 8.29 -0.06
C GLY A 51 2.05 8.58 1.13
N VAL A 52 2.38 9.87 1.31
CA VAL A 52 3.22 10.39 2.41
C VAL A 52 2.58 11.67 2.93
N GLY A 53 2.75 11.97 4.22
CA GLY A 53 2.10 13.11 4.87
C GLY A 53 0.82 12.68 5.57
N SER A 54 -0.20 13.55 5.58
CA SER A 54 -1.45 13.28 6.28
C SER A 54 -2.50 12.61 5.40
N PHE A 55 -3.41 11.85 6.02
CA PHE A 55 -4.62 11.32 5.38
C PHE A 55 -5.42 12.41 4.65
N GLU A 56 -5.66 13.54 5.33
CA GLU A 56 -6.31 14.74 4.77
C GLU A 56 -5.64 15.19 3.47
N SER A 57 -4.34 15.47 3.51
CA SER A 57 -3.59 15.99 2.37
C SER A 57 -3.65 15.02 1.19
N CYS A 58 -3.59 13.71 1.46
CA CYS A 58 -3.60 12.72 0.41
C CYS A 58 -4.98 12.58 -0.26
N ILE A 59 -6.07 12.51 0.52
CA ILE A 59 -7.43 12.50 -0.04
C ILE A 59 -7.74 13.78 -0.81
N ASN A 60 -7.33 14.93 -0.27
CA ASN A 60 -7.51 16.21 -0.96
C ASN A 60 -6.71 16.27 -2.27
N GLY A 61 -5.49 15.73 -2.31
CA GLY A 61 -4.71 15.61 -3.53
C GLY A 61 -5.40 14.74 -4.59
N LEU A 62 -5.92 13.58 -4.20
CA LEU A 62 -6.67 12.70 -5.11
C LEU A 62 -7.93 13.37 -5.68
N ASN A 63 -8.65 14.13 -4.86
CA ASN A 63 -9.84 14.85 -5.30
C ASN A 63 -9.48 15.96 -6.29
N LYS A 64 -8.36 16.66 -6.08
CA LYS A 64 -7.88 17.73 -6.96
C LYS A 64 -7.46 17.25 -8.34
N THR A 65 -6.94 16.03 -8.45
CA THR A 65 -6.53 15.45 -9.74
C THR A 65 -7.65 14.71 -10.46
N TYR A 66 -8.83 14.55 -9.84
CA TYR A 66 -10.00 13.87 -10.40
C TYR A 66 -9.77 12.40 -10.81
N VAL A 67 -8.64 11.79 -10.44
CA VAL A 67 -8.30 10.41 -10.80
C VAL A 67 -9.09 9.36 -10.00
N LYS A 68 -9.79 9.78 -8.93
CA LYS A 68 -10.52 8.88 -8.03
C LYS A 68 -11.53 7.98 -8.76
N GLU A 69 -12.30 8.54 -9.70
CA GLU A 69 -13.33 7.78 -10.41
C GLU A 69 -12.73 6.77 -11.40
N ILE A 70 -11.69 7.15 -12.16
CA ILE A 70 -11.03 6.21 -13.07
C ILE A 70 -10.30 5.09 -12.30
N LEU A 71 -9.73 5.41 -11.12
CA LEU A 71 -9.17 4.38 -10.24
C LEU A 71 -10.25 3.43 -9.73
N LYS A 72 -11.41 3.95 -9.33
CA LYS A 72 -12.55 3.13 -8.90
C LYS A 72 -13.01 2.19 -10.00
N GLU A 73 -13.20 2.69 -11.22
CA GLU A 73 -13.54 1.86 -12.40
C GLU A 73 -12.48 0.77 -12.61
N LYS A 74 -11.20 1.16 -12.73
CA LYS A 74 -10.11 0.22 -13.03
C LYS A 74 -9.94 -0.87 -11.97
N VAL A 75 -10.03 -0.50 -10.69
CA VAL A 75 -9.73 -1.41 -9.58
C VAL A 75 -10.96 -2.24 -9.20
N LEU A 76 -12.14 -1.63 -9.09
CA LEU A 76 -13.31 -2.33 -8.57
C LEU A 76 -14.08 -3.07 -9.66
N GLU A 77 -14.14 -2.53 -10.87
CA GLU A 77 -14.90 -3.12 -11.98
C GLU A 77 -13.98 -4.01 -12.84
N ASN A 78 -12.88 -3.44 -13.34
CA ASN A 78 -11.95 -4.15 -14.22
C ASN A 78 -10.93 -5.03 -13.49
N LYS A 79 -10.99 -5.07 -12.15
CA LYS A 79 -10.13 -5.89 -11.28
C LYS A 79 -8.63 -5.70 -11.52
N THR A 80 -8.22 -4.50 -11.94
CA THR A 80 -6.80 -4.17 -12.17
C THR A 80 -6.03 -4.29 -10.85
N PRO A 81 -4.94 -5.08 -10.79
CA PRO A 81 -4.07 -5.16 -9.61
C PRO A 81 -3.71 -3.78 -9.05
N PHE A 82 -3.95 -3.59 -7.75
CA PHE A 82 -3.75 -2.32 -7.07
C PHE A 82 -2.88 -2.47 -5.82
N LEU A 83 -1.92 -1.56 -5.67
CA LEU A 83 -1.07 -1.46 -4.48
C LEU A 83 -1.14 -0.06 -3.85
N GLY A 84 -1.69 0.02 -2.63
CA GLY A 84 -1.61 1.22 -1.79
C GLY A 84 -0.41 1.19 -0.84
N ILE A 85 0.44 2.22 -0.81
CA ILE A 85 1.64 2.26 0.05
C ILE A 85 1.53 3.36 1.11
N CYS A 86 1.73 2.99 2.37
CA CYS A 86 1.66 3.85 3.56
C CYS A 86 0.32 4.59 3.64
N VAL A 87 0.27 5.91 3.42
CA VAL A 87 -1.02 6.64 3.38
C VAL A 87 -1.88 6.17 2.21
N GLY A 88 -1.27 5.67 1.12
CA GLY A 88 -1.97 4.98 0.04
C GLY A 88 -2.78 3.77 0.51
N MET A 89 -2.26 2.98 1.45
CA MET A 89 -3.04 1.91 2.10
C MET A 89 -4.14 2.50 2.98
N GLN A 90 -3.81 3.53 3.77
CA GLN A 90 -4.77 4.15 4.69
C GLN A 90 -5.99 4.71 3.96
N MET A 91 -5.79 5.33 2.79
CA MET A 91 -6.88 5.85 1.96
C MET A 91 -7.87 4.79 1.50
N LEU A 92 -7.55 3.49 1.53
CA LEU A 92 -8.49 2.41 1.24
C LEU A 92 -9.64 2.32 2.25
N ALA A 93 -9.43 2.84 3.46
CA ALA A 93 -10.38 2.84 4.56
C ALA A 93 -11.68 3.58 4.24
N THR A 94 -12.70 3.37 5.08
CA THR A 94 -13.93 4.17 5.05
C THR A 94 -13.65 5.62 5.46
N VAL A 95 -12.84 5.80 6.51
CA VAL A 95 -12.62 7.12 7.13
C VAL A 95 -11.23 7.24 7.76
N GLY A 96 -10.64 8.43 7.67
CA GLY A 96 -9.40 8.80 8.36
C GLY A 96 -9.64 9.93 9.37
N HIS A 97 -8.91 9.85 10.49
CA HIS A 97 -9.00 10.80 11.61
C HIS A 97 -7.79 11.76 11.72
N GLU A 98 -6.87 11.74 10.77
CA GLU A 98 -5.70 12.62 10.78
C GLU A 98 -6.08 14.02 10.28
N ASN A 99 -5.83 15.04 11.10
CA ASN A 99 -6.19 16.45 10.87
C ASN A 99 -7.69 16.74 10.69
N GLY A 100 -8.57 15.83 11.10
CA GLY A 100 -10.01 15.97 10.92
C GLY A 100 -10.66 14.64 10.59
N LEU A 101 -11.93 14.67 10.18
CA LEU A 101 -12.66 13.47 9.76
C LEU A 101 -12.85 13.51 8.24
N PHE A 102 -12.18 12.61 7.53
CA PHE A 102 -12.19 12.59 6.07
C PHE A 102 -12.64 11.23 5.53
N SER A 103 -13.53 11.23 4.54
CA SER A 103 -13.91 10.01 3.83
C SER A 103 -12.74 9.48 3.01
N GLY A 104 -12.46 8.18 3.13
CA GLY A 104 -11.50 7.50 2.27
C GLY A 104 -12.14 7.01 0.96
N LEU A 105 -11.46 6.08 0.30
CA LEU A 105 -11.94 5.39 -0.89
C LEU A 105 -13.03 4.36 -0.56
N ASN A 106 -13.08 3.90 0.69
CA ASN A 106 -14.10 2.95 1.17
C ASN A 106 -14.09 1.60 0.44
N TRP A 107 -12.90 1.15 0.02
CA TRP A 107 -12.70 -0.14 -0.66
C TRP A 107 -12.49 -1.29 0.34
N ILE A 108 -11.89 -0.97 1.48
CA ILE A 108 -11.67 -1.85 2.63
C ILE A 108 -12.30 -1.17 3.84
N LYS A 109 -13.24 -1.84 4.52
CA LYS A 109 -14.03 -1.21 5.58
C LYS A 109 -13.19 -1.04 6.84
N GLY A 110 -13.21 0.15 7.39
CA GLY A 110 -12.55 0.47 8.66
C GLY A 110 -12.16 1.93 8.78
N LYS A 111 -11.32 2.21 9.78
CA LYS A 111 -10.96 3.57 10.19
C LYS A 111 -9.46 3.70 10.47
N VAL A 112 -8.89 4.83 10.04
CA VAL A 112 -7.49 5.16 10.29
C VAL A 112 -7.41 6.12 11.48
N LYS A 113 -6.76 5.70 12.56
CA LYS A 113 -6.67 6.46 13.83
C LYS A 113 -5.25 6.53 14.36
N LYS A 114 -4.95 7.59 15.11
CA LYS A 114 -3.63 7.81 15.72
C LYS A 114 -3.28 6.63 16.64
N ILE A 115 -2.04 6.16 16.54
CA ILE A 115 -1.48 5.17 17.45
C ILE A 115 -1.45 5.80 18.85
N ARG A 116 -1.99 5.08 19.84
CA ARG A 116 -1.98 5.53 21.22
C ARG A 116 -0.81 4.85 21.94
N PRO A 117 0.14 5.61 22.50
CA PRO A 117 1.19 5.03 23.33
C PRO A 117 0.57 4.31 24.51
N ILE A 118 0.84 3.01 24.64
CA ILE A 118 0.41 2.21 25.81
C ILE A 118 1.50 2.11 26.89
N ARG A 119 2.68 2.70 26.64
CA ARG A 119 3.84 2.76 27.55
C ARG A 119 4.46 4.14 27.42
N GLU A 120 4.97 4.69 28.53
CA GLU A 120 5.53 6.06 28.59
C GLU A 120 6.65 6.32 27.57
N ASN A 121 7.45 5.30 27.25
CA ASN A 121 8.61 5.43 26.36
C ASN A 121 8.36 5.05 24.90
N LEU A 122 7.12 4.74 24.50
CA LEU A 122 6.82 4.41 23.11
C LEU A 122 6.74 5.69 22.26
N LYS A 123 7.78 5.93 21.44
CA LYS A 123 7.85 7.10 20.56
C LYS A 123 6.83 7.01 19.42
N ILE A 124 6.26 8.16 19.03
CA ILE A 124 5.41 8.30 17.84
C ILE A 124 6.03 9.40 16.98
N PRO A 125 6.24 9.18 15.66
CA PRO A 125 5.78 8.05 14.85
C PRO A 125 6.44 6.70 15.15
N HIS A 126 5.75 5.60 14.83
CA HIS A 126 6.36 4.28 14.66
C HIS A 126 7.35 4.38 13.49
N MET A 127 8.64 4.41 13.79
CA MET A 127 9.70 4.60 12.82
C MET A 127 10.79 3.55 13.01
N GLY A 128 11.12 2.84 11.93
CA GLY A 128 12.19 1.86 11.92
C GLY A 128 11.77 0.52 11.32
N TRP A 129 12.63 -0.47 11.51
CA TRP A 129 12.40 -1.84 11.05
C TRP A 129 11.61 -2.61 12.09
N ASN A 130 10.56 -3.30 11.66
CA ASN A 130 9.76 -4.14 12.54
C ASN A 130 9.40 -5.46 11.87
N GLU A 131 9.29 -6.51 12.68
CA GLU A 131 9.05 -7.87 12.21
C GLU A 131 7.58 -8.02 11.77
N LEU A 132 7.39 -8.68 10.63
CA LEU A 132 6.09 -8.97 10.05
C LEU A 132 5.57 -10.31 10.57
N GLN A 133 4.33 -10.29 11.04
CA GLN A 133 3.57 -11.45 11.47
C GLN A 133 2.47 -11.75 10.44
N PHE A 134 2.63 -12.85 9.71
CA PHE A 134 1.67 -13.30 8.69
C PHE A 134 0.48 -13.99 9.37
N LYS A 135 -0.70 -13.37 9.30
CA LYS A 135 -1.93 -13.87 9.94
C LYS A 135 -2.73 -14.80 9.03
N ARG A 136 -2.68 -14.56 7.71
CA ARG A 136 -3.38 -15.35 6.71
C ARG A 136 -2.46 -15.68 5.54
N GLU A 137 -2.51 -16.92 5.09
CA GLU A 137 -1.74 -17.37 3.93
C GLU A 137 -2.57 -17.28 2.65
N THR A 138 -2.46 -16.14 1.97
CA THR A 138 -3.01 -15.93 0.63
C THR A 138 -2.04 -16.44 -0.45
N ASN A 139 -2.49 -16.57 -1.69
CA ASN A 139 -1.71 -16.89 -2.87
C ASN A 139 -0.58 -15.87 -3.08
N PHE A 140 -0.85 -14.58 -2.87
CA PHE A 140 0.20 -13.56 -2.83
C PHE A 140 1.28 -13.85 -1.77
N ILE A 141 0.88 -14.23 -0.55
CA ILE A 141 1.82 -14.56 0.52
C ILE A 141 2.62 -15.83 0.18
N LYS A 142 2.00 -16.85 -0.41
CA LYS A 142 2.69 -18.06 -0.86
C LYS A 142 3.75 -17.73 -1.91
N GLU A 143 3.41 -16.92 -2.91
CA GLU A 143 4.36 -16.47 -3.94
C GLU A 143 5.49 -15.61 -3.36
N LEU A 144 5.17 -14.72 -2.41
CA LEU A 144 6.17 -13.92 -1.71
C LEU A 144 7.14 -14.78 -0.91
N LYS A 145 6.64 -15.79 -0.17
CA LYS A 145 7.46 -16.72 0.61
C LYS A 145 8.40 -17.53 -0.30
N LYS A 146 7.91 -18.02 -1.45
CA LYS A 146 8.73 -18.75 -2.44
C LYS A 146 9.92 -17.92 -2.95
N LYS A 147 9.74 -16.61 -3.15
CA LYS A 147 10.81 -15.72 -3.66
C LYS A 147 11.79 -15.29 -2.59
N THR A 148 11.37 -15.27 -1.33
CA THR A 148 12.15 -14.69 -0.24
C THR A 148 12.90 -15.74 0.57
N ASN A 149 12.39 -16.98 0.68
CA ASN A 149 12.94 -18.02 1.56
C ASN A 149 13.19 -17.52 3.00
N LEU A 150 12.48 -16.48 3.43
CA LEU A 150 12.80 -15.76 4.66
C LEU A 150 12.18 -16.46 5.88
N LYS A 151 13.04 -16.80 6.85
CA LYS A 151 12.67 -16.95 8.26
C LYS A 151 12.83 -15.56 8.91
N ASN A 152 11.77 -15.07 9.54
CA ASN A 152 11.68 -13.75 10.21
C ASN A 152 11.90 -12.57 9.24
N VAL A 153 10.80 -12.04 8.72
CA VAL A 153 10.78 -10.95 7.75
C VAL A 153 10.58 -9.63 8.46
N SER A 154 11.41 -8.63 8.18
CA SER A 154 11.22 -7.26 8.67
C SER A 154 11.00 -6.28 7.52
N ALA A 155 10.22 -5.23 7.79
CA ALA A 155 9.98 -4.14 6.85
C ALA A 155 10.14 -2.77 7.52
N TYR A 156 10.36 -1.74 6.72
CA TYR A 156 10.56 -0.37 7.21
C TYR A 156 9.23 0.39 7.33
N PHE A 157 8.97 0.94 8.51
CA PHE A 157 7.79 1.71 8.85
C PHE A 157 8.15 3.16 9.20
N VAL A 158 7.25 4.09 8.87
CA VAL A 158 7.29 5.49 9.34
C VAL A 158 5.88 6.07 9.33
N HIS A 159 5.16 5.98 10.45
CA HIS A 159 3.76 6.44 10.54
C HIS A 159 3.29 6.70 11.98
N SER A 160 2.30 7.58 12.12
CA SER A 160 1.66 7.89 13.42
C SER A 160 0.25 7.33 13.56
N TYR A 161 -0.31 6.76 12.49
CA TYR A 161 -1.70 6.29 12.40
C TYR A 161 -1.77 4.83 12.00
N ASN A 162 -2.72 4.08 12.56
CA ASN A 162 -2.97 2.68 12.27
C ASN A 162 -4.32 2.52 11.58
N PHE A 163 -4.42 1.56 10.66
CA PHE A 163 -5.66 1.19 9.99
C PHE A 163 -6.36 0.06 10.78
N PHE A 164 -7.47 0.40 11.42
CA PHE A 164 -8.33 -0.55 12.12
C PHE A 164 -9.43 -1.02 11.18
N LEU A 165 -9.36 -2.28 10.74
CA LEU A 165 -10.33 -2.88 9.83
C LEU A 165 -11.59 -3.31 10.58
N ASP A 166 -12.73 -3.28 9.90
CA ASP A 166 -13.98 -3.83 10.43
C ASP A 166 -14.07 -5.36 10.22
N ASN A 167 -13.36 -5.88 9.21
CA ASN A 167 -13.27 -7.31 8.91
C ASN A 167 -11.81 -7.78 9.01
N ASP A 168 -11.51 -8.59 10.03
CA ASP A 168 -10.17 -9.11 10.29
C ASP A 168 -9.67 -10.07 9.20
N SER A 169 -10.53 -10.65 8.36
CA SER A 169 -10.06 -11.49 7.27
C SER A 169 -9.31 -10.71 6.18
N GLU A 170 -9.55 -9.41 6.06
CA GLU A 170 -8.83 -8.53 5.12
C GLU A 170 -7.44 -8.11 5.67
N LYS A 171 -7.15 -8.36 6.96
CA LYS A 171 -5.89 -8.05 7.65
C LYS A 171 -4.92 -9.25 7.59
N ILE A 172 -4.07 -9.30 6.57
CA ILE A 172 -3.28 -10.50 6.27
C ILE A 172 -1.87 -10.50 6.88
N VAL A 173 -1.29 -9.32 7.16
CA VAL A 173 -0.01 -9.18 7.85
C VAL A 173 -0.11 -8.08 8.90
N THR A 174 0.51 -8.33 10.05
CA THR A 174 0.56 -7.39 11.18
C THR A 174 2.00 -7.20 11.66
N THR A 175 2.23 -6.21 12.50
CA THR A 175 3.46 -6.06 13.28
C THR A 175 3.12 -5.57 14.68
N ASN A 176 4.02 -5.72 15.64
CA ASN A 176 3.79 -5.26 17.01
C ASN A 176 4.60 -4.00 17.30
N TYR A 177 3.92 -2.92 17.71
CA TYR A 177 4.56 -1.68 18.13
C TYR A 177 3.87 -1.12 19.38
N GLY A 178 4.03 -1.84 20.50
CA GLY A 178 3.26 -1.64 21.73
C GLY A 178 1.79 -2.10 21.60
N GLN A 179 1.23 -2.02 20.40
CA GLN A 179 -0.06 -2.58 20.02
C GLN A 179 0.07 -3.27 18.66
N GLU A 180 -0.93 -4.09 18.30
CA GLU A 180 -0.99 -4.67 16.95
C GLU A 180 -1.22 -3.56 15.92
N ILE A 181 -0.35 -3.54 14.91
CA ILE A 181 -0.40 -2.63 13.76
C ILE A 181 -0.74 -3.46 12.53
N THR A 182 -1.72 -2.98 11.76
CA THR A 182 -2.02 -3.54 10.43
C THR A 182 -0.85 -3.22 9.51
N ALA A 183 -0.08 -4.22 9.13
CA ALA A 183 1.09 -4.07 8.26
C ALA A 183 0.73 -4.26 6.78
N MET A 184 -0.21 -5.15 6.47
CA MET A 184 -0.70 -5.38 5.12
C MET A 184 -2.16 -5.83 5.14
N VAL A 185 -2.93 -5.30 4.18
CA VAL A 185 -4.30 -5.69 3.89
C VAL A 185 -4.39 -6.33 2.51
N SER A 186 -5.34 -7.24 2.32
CA SER A 186 -5.66 -7.81 1.01
C SER A 186 -7.15 -8.03 0.85
N LYS A 187 -7.67 -7.64 -0.32
CA LYS A 187 -9.06 -7.86 -0.73
C LYS A 187 -9.13 -7.98 -2.25
N LEU A 188 -9.46 -9.16 -2.76
CA LEU A 188 -9.52 -9.42 -4.21
C LEU A 188 -8.19 -9.00 -4.88
N ASN A 189 -8.22 -8.11 -5.86
CA ASN A 189 -7.06 -7.56 -6.58
C ASN A 189 -6.39 -6.35 -5.89
N ILE A 190 -6.69 -6.09 -4.62
CA ILE A 190 -6.21 -4.93 -3.87
C ILE A 190 -5.26 -5.41 -2.76
N ILE A 191 -4.04 -4.87 -2.77
CA ILE A 191 -3.10 -4.95 -1.66
C ILE A 191 -2.85 -3.55 -1.12
N GLY A 192 -2.70 -3.43 0.19
CA GLY A 192 -2.18 -2.23 0.80
C GLY A 192 -1.14 -2.55 1.86
N THR A 193 -0.06 -1.79 1.94
CA THR A 193 1.01 -1.96 2.93
C THR A 193 1.18 -0.71 3.78
N GLN A 194 1.30 -0.86 5.09
CA GLN A 194 1.67 0.24 5.98
C GLN A 194 3.18 0.52 5.94
N PHE A 195 3.97 -0.53 5.72
CA PHE A 195 5.40 -0.41 5.48
C PHE A 195 5.70 0.14 4.08
N HIS A 196 6.93 0.59 3.90
CA HIS A 196 7.47 1.12 2.65
C HIS A 196 8.28 0.04 1.93
N PRO A 197 7.71 -0.70 0.95
CA PRO A 197 8.46 -1.72 0.23
C PRO A 197 9.67 -1.11 -0.50
N GLU A 198 9.58 0.13 -0.98
CA GLU A 198 10.68 0.84 -1.63
C GLU A 198 11.85 1.16 -0.67
N LYS A 199 11.64 1.03 0.65
CA LYS A 199 12.66 1.21 1.70
C LYS A 199 13.00 -0.08 2.45
N SER A 200 12.38 -1.20 2.09
CA SER A 200 12.50 -2.48 2.82
C SER A 200 13.53 -3.44 2.22
N HIS A 201 14.55 -2.90 1.54
CA HIS A 201 15.68 -3.64 0.96
C HIS A 201 15.23 -4.85 0.10
N ASN A 202 15.92 -5.99 0.24
CA ASN A 202 15.67 -7.20 -0.53
C ASN A 202 14.23 -7.73 -0.36
N PHE A 203 13.68 -7.65 0.86
CA PHE A 203 12.29 -8.02 1.10
C PHE A 203 11.33 -7.13 0.30
N GLY A 204 11.57 -5.82 0.34
CA GLY A 204 10.79 -4.83 -0.41
C GLY A 204 10.82 -5.03 -1.92
N LEU A 205 12.00 -5.31 -2.48
CA LEU A 205 12.14 -5.63 -3.92
C LEU A 205 11.44 -6.94 -4.29
N ALA A 206 11.55 -7.97 -3.44
CA ALA A 206 10.84 -9.23 -3.64
C ALA A 206 9.32 -9.03 -3.58
N PHE A 207 8.83 -8.20 -2.65
CA PHE A 207 7.43 -7.83 -2.53
C PHE A 207 6.91 -7.14 -3.80
N LEU A 208 7.61 -6.11 -4.29
CA LEU A 208 7.21 -5.39 -5.51
C LEU A 208 7.23 -6.30 -6.73
N LYS A 209 8.24 -7.18 -6.83
CA LYS A 209 8.31 -8.19 -7.88
C LYS A 209 7.12 -9.16 -7.81
N THR A 210 6.76 -9.65 -6.63
CA THR A 210 5.57 -10.49 -6.44
C THR A 210 4.30 -9.76 -6.86
N PHE A 211 4.14 -8.48 -6.52
CA PHE A 211 2.97 -7.70 -6.93
C PHE A 211 2.81 -7.60 -8.45
N LEU A 212 3.90 -7.45 -9.19
CA LEU A 212 3.86 -7.40 -10.67
C LEU A 212 3.72 -8.77 -11.35
N GLU A 213 3.88 -9.87 -10.60
CA GLU A 213 3.90 -11.24 -11.13
C GLU A 213 2.70 -12.07 -10.71
N CYS A 214 2.09 -11.73 -9.57
CA CYS A 214 1.05 -12.54 -8.96
C CYS A 214 -0.30 -12.25 -9.64
N GLU A 215 -0.90 -13.29 -10.21
CA GLU A 215 -2.18 -13.20 -10.94
C GLU A 215 -3.39 -13.23 -10.00
N ASP A 216 -3.22 -13.73 -8.77
CA ASP A 216 -4.28 -13.88 -7.77
C ASP A 216 -3.77 -13.61 -6.35
N PHE A 217 -4.38 -12.64 -5.66
CA PHE A 217 -3.99 -12.26 -4.31
C PHE A 217 -4.78 -12.96 -3.19
N SER A 218 -5.75 -13.82 -3.54
CA SER A 218 -6.70 -14.45 -2.60
C SER A 218 -6.04 -15.41 -1.61
#